data_AF-A0A076H8E7-F1
#
_entry.id   AF-A0A076H8E7-F1
#
_cell.length_a   1.000
_cell.length_b   1.000
_cell.length_c   1.000
_cell.angle_alpha   90.00
_cell.angle_beta   90.00
_cell.angle_gamma   90.00
#
_symmetry.space_group_name_H-M   'P 1'
#
loop_
_entity.id
_entity.type
_entity.pdbx_description
1 polymer ?
#
loop_
_entity_poly.entity_id
_entity_poly.type
_entity_poly.pdbx_seq_one_letter_code
_entity_poly.pdbx_strand_id
1 'polypeptide(L)'
;MESTSPLDQARALTEAIERIAADLTPDVIRAARETQEGRRDLDRMEYALGTIGKALVLTDYSIDHEKDMDKLKAFRAAQGQGS
;
A
#
# COMPACT_ATOMS: atom_id res chain seq x y z
N MET A 1 -4.34 26.56 -1.72
CA MET A 1 -3.86 25.19 -1.46
C MET A 1 -3.08 24.79 -2.69
N GLU A 2 -1.77 24.63 -2.57
CA GLU A 2 -0.89 24.26 -3.69
C GLU A 2 -1.36 22.90 -4.24
N SER A 3 -1.78 22.89 -5.50
CA SER A 3 -2.13 21.66 -6.21
C SER A 3 -0.84 20.91 -6.48
N THR A 4 -0.41 20.02 -5.59
CA THR A 4 0.72 19.12 -5.87
C THR A 4 0.40 18.30 -7.10
N SER A 5 1.26 18.39 -8.12
CA SER A 5 1.08 17.63 -9.35
C SER A 5 1.07 16.12 -9.03
N PRO A 6 0.40 15.26 -9.83
CA PRO A 6 0.46 13.82 -9.64
C PRO A 6 1.89 13.27 -9.57
N LEU A 7 2.82 13.91 -10.28
CA LEU A 7 4.25 13.57 -10.22
C LEU A 7 4.87 13.89 -8.87
N ASP A 8 4.54 15.03 -8.27
CA ASP A 8 5.03 15.41 -6.93
C ASP A 8 4.41 14.52 -5.85
N GLN A 9 3.15 14.11 -6.03
CA GLN A 9 2.51 13.12 -5.16
C GLN A 9 3.21 11.76 -5.25
N ALA A 10 3.53 11.30 -6.46
CA ALA A 10 4.26 10.06 -6.67
C ALA A 10 5.65 10.10 -6.00
N ARG A 11 6.39 11.21 -6.15
CA ARG A 11 7.68 11.41 -5.47
C ARG A 11 7.56 11.32 -3.95
N ALA A 12 6.61 12.04 -3.36
CA ALA A 12 6.39 12.03 -1.92
C ALA A 12 6.03 10.63 -1.40
N LEU A 13 5.21 9.88 -2.16
CA LEU A 13 4.87 8.50 -1.83
C LEU A 13 6.08 7.57 -1.91
N THR A 14 6.92 7.70 -2.95
CA THR A 14 8.15 6.93 -3.08
C THR A 14 9.07 7.12 -1.87
N GLU A 15 9.36 8.38 -1.51
CA GLU A 15 10.22 8.66 -0.36
C GLU A 15 9.65 8.12 0.96
N ALA A 16 8.34 8.21 1.14
CA ALA A 16 7.69 7.69 2.34
C ALA A 16 7.79 6.15 2.41
N ILE A 17 7.55 5.46 1.30
CA ILE A 17 7.65 3.99 1.22
C ILE A 17 9.09 3.54 1.45
N GLU A 18 10.08 4.20 0.86
CA GLU A 18 11.50 3.87 1.07
C GLU A 18 11.92 4.02 2.53
N ARG A 19 11.50 5.10 3.20
CA ARG A 19 11.76 5.29 4.64
C ARG A 19 11.12 4.18 5.47
N ILE A 20 9.84 3.88 5.23
CA ILE A 20 9.13 2.79 5.94
C ILE A 20 9.82 1.44 5.71
N ALA A 21 10.26 1.16 4.48
CA ALA A 21 10.95 -0.08 4.16
C ALA A 21 12.30 -0.20 4.87
N ALA A 22 13.03 0.90 5.04
CA ALA A 22 14.27 0.93 5.80
C ALA A 22 14.04 0.71 7.31
N ASP A 23 12.95 1.24 7.85
CA ASP A 23 12.63 1.15 9.27
C ASP A 23 11.98 -0.20 9.68
N LEU A 24 11.38 -0.92 8.74
CA LEU A 24 10.75 -2.23 8.96
C LEU A 24 11.79 -3.36 9.07
N THR A 25 12.59 -3.31 10.13
CA THR A 25 13.64 -4.30 10.41
C THR A 25 13.06 -5.62 10.94
N PRO A 26 13.81 -6.74 10.86
CA PRO A 26 13.39 -8.01 11.44
C PRO A 26 13.01 -7.94 12.93
N ASP A 27 13.66 -7.07 13.70
CA ASP A 27 13.40 -6.95 15.14
C ASP A 27 12.08 -6.24 15.41
N VAL A 28 11.73 -5.21 14.62
CA VAL A 28 10.41 -4.58 14.66
C VAL A 28 9.32 -5.60 14.32
N ILE A 29 9.53 -6.42 13.30
CA ILE A 29 8.57 -7.46 12.90
C ILE A 29 8.43 -8.52 14.00
N ARG A 30 9.53 -8.96 14.61
CA ARG A 30 9.51 -9.94 15.71
C ARG A 30 8.75 -9.39 16.92
N ALA A 31 9.05 -8.16 17.34
CA ALA A 31 8.34 -7.51 18.45
C ALA A 31 6.84 -7.41 18.18
N ALA A 32 6.43 -7.02 16.98
CA ALA A 32 5.03 -6.98 16.60
C ALA A 32 4.35 -8.37 16.63
N ARG A 33 5.08 -9.45 16.29
CA ARG A 33 4.54 -10.82 16.33
C ARG A 33 4.25 -11.33 17.74
N GLU A 34 4.84 -10.74 18.78
CA GLU A 34 4.65 -11.19 20.16
C GLU A 34 3.25 -10.88 20.69
N THR A 35 2.60 -9.83 20.19
CA THR A 35 1.29 -9.38 20.66
C THR A 35 0.18 -9.64 19.63
N GLN A 36 -1.07 -9.75 20.09
CA GLN A 36 -2.20 -9.88 19.17
C GLN A 36 -2.43 -8.59 18.37
N GLU A 37 -2.22 -7.43 19.01
CA GLU A 37 -2.31 -6.12 18.36
C GLU A 37 -1.25 -5.95 17.28
N GLY A 38 0.01 -6.24 17.59
CA GLY A 38 1.09 -6.13 16.62
C GLY A 38 0.93 -7.08 15.43
N ARG A 39 0.41 -8.31 15.63
CA ARG A 39 0.04 -9.21 14.53
C ARG A 39 -1.03 -8.60 13.61
N ARG A 40 -2.07 -7.97 14.18
CA ARG A 40 -3.09 -7.26 13.38
C ARG A 40 -2.49 -6.08 12.61
N ASP A 41 -1.53 -5.36 13.19
CA ASP A 41 -0.86 -4.28 12.49
C ASP A 41 0.03 -4.79 11.35
N LEU A 42 0.70 -5.93 11.52
CA LEU A 42 1.42 -6.60 10.43
C LEU A 42 0.49 -7.03 9.30
N ASP A 43 -0.68 -7.59 9.62
CA ASP A 43 -1.69 -7.97 8.61
C ASP A 43 -2.17 -6.74 7.82
N ARG A 44 -2.37 -5.61 8.51
CA ARG A 44 -2.75 -4.33 7.87
C ARG A 44 -1.63 -3.77 6.99
N MET A 45 -0.37 -3.91 7.42
CA MET A 45 0.79 -3.53 6.60
C MET A 45 0.87 -4.38 5.33
N GLU A 46 0.71 -5.70 5.43
CA GLU A 46 0.71 -6.60 4.29
C GLU A 46 -0.40 -6.24 3.29
N TYR A 47 -1.61 -5.96 3.79
CA TYR A 47 -2.72 -5.49 2.96
C TYR A 47 -2.39 -4.18 2.21
N ALA A 48 -1.79 -3.20 2.90
CA ALA A 48 -1.41 -1.93 2.30
C ALA A 48 -0.33 -2.12 1.20
N LEU A 49 0.70 -2.92 1.48
CA LEU A 49 1.76 -3.24 0.53
C LEU A 49 1.22 -3.97 -0.70
N GLY A 50 0.32 -4.94 -0.51
CA GLY A 50 -0.34 -5.64 -1.61
C GLY A 50 -1.19 -4.71 -2.48
N THR A 51 -1.89 -3.75 -1.87
CA THR A 51 -2.67 -2.74 -2.59
C THR A 51 -1.78 -1.81 -3.42
N ILE A 52 -0.64 -1.38 -2.87
CA ILE A 52 0.35 -0.56 -3.60
C ILE A 52 0.90 -1.34 -4.79
N GLY A 53 1.33 -2.60 -4.58
CA GLY A 53 1.86 -3.45 -5.66
C GLY A 53 0.86 -3.64 -6.80
N LYS A 54 -0.42 -3.85 -6.48
CA LYS A 54 -1.46 -3.95 -7.52
C LYS A 54 -1.71 -2.65 -8.27
N ALA A 55 -1.70 -1.50 -7.59
CA ALA A 55 -1.86 -0.21 -8.25
C ALA A 55 -0.75 0.02 -9.28
N LEU A 56 0.51 -0.26 -8.90
CA LEU A 56 1.66 -0.12 -9.80
C LEU A 56 1.56 -1.03 -11.03
N VAL A 57 1.15 -2.29 -10.84
CA VAL A 57 0.96 -3.25 -11.94
C VAL A 57 -0.14 -2.80 -12.90
N LEU A 58 -1.29 -2.36 -12.38
CA LEU A 58 -2.42 -1.95 -13.23
C LEU A 58 -2.05 -0.79 -14.15
N THR A 59 -1.28 0.17 -13.64
CA THR A 59 -0.88 1.36 -14.41
C THR A 59 0.21 1.12 -15.47
N ASP A 60 0.90 -0.03 -15.43
CA ASP A 60 1.97 -0.40 -16.40
C ASP A 60 1.40 -1.01 -17.69
N TYR A 61 0.21 -1.63 -17.62
CA TYR A 61 -0.50 -2.14 -18.79
C TYR A 61 -1.55 -1.13 -19.22
N SER A 62 -1.25 -0.29 -20.21
CA SER A 62 -2.10 0.76 -20.79
C SER A 62 -3.59 0.38 -20.98
N ILE A 63 -4.38 0.49 -19.93
CA ILE A 63 -5.83 0.33 -19.94
C ILE A 63 -6.37 1.58 -19.28
N ASP A 64 -7.00 2.43 -20.08
CA ASP A 64 -7.96 3.48 -19.70
C ASP A 64 -8.05 3.79 -18.19
N HIS A 65 -7.59 4.97 -17.78
CA HIS A 65 -7.39 5.41 -16.38
C HIS A 65 -8.61 5.19 -15.47
N GLU A 66 -9.84 5.21 -16.01
CA GLU A 66 -11.06 4.89 -15.25
C GLU A 66 -11.13 3.41 -14.82
N LYS A 67 -10.68 2.49 -15.69
CA LYS A 67 -10.71 1.05 -15.43
C LYS A 67 -9.69 0.62 -14.36
N ASP A 68 -8.58 1.34 -14.23
CA ASP A 68 -7.58 1.07 -13.19
C ASP A 68 -8.13 1.40 -11.80
N MET A 69 -8.80 2.53 -11.67
CA MET A 69 -9.42 2.92 -10.40
C MET A 69 -10.54 1.98 -9.98
N ASP A 70 -11.33 1.48 -10.94
CA ASP A 70 -12.41 0.53 -10.64
C ASP A 70 -11.87 -0.85 -10.25
N LYS A 71 -10.80 -1.33 -10.90
CA LYS A 71 -10.11 -2.57 -10.49
C LYS A 71 -9.46 -2.42 -9.11
N LEU A 72 -8.87 -1.26 -8.82
CA LEU A 72 -8.25 -0.99 -7.52
C LEU A 72 -9.31 -0.94 -6.40
N LYS A 73 -10.45 -0.29 -6.64
CA LYS A 73 -11.61 -0.29 -5.72
C LYS A 73 -12.16 -1.70 -5.51
N ALA A 74 -12.34 -2.47 -6.58
CA ALA A 74 -12.83 -3.85 -6.49
C ALA A 74 -11.88 -4.75 -5.68
N PHE A 75 -10.56 -4.59 -5.87
CA PHE A 75 -9.59 -5.33 -5.06
C PHE A 75 -9.65 -4.96 -3.57
N ARG A 76 -9.72 -3.66 -3.26
CA ARG A 76 -9.87 -3.18 -1.87
C ARG A 76 -11.14 -3.74 -1.21
N ALA A 77 -12.25 -3.77 -1.95
CA ALA A 77 -13.52 -4.31 -1.47
C ALA A 77 -13.47 -5.83 -1.23
N ALA A 78 -12.80 -6.58 -2.11
CA ALA A 78 -12.69 -8.04 -1.99
C ALA A 78 -11.83 -8.47 -0.78
N GLN A 79 -10.83 -7.68 -0.40
CA GLN A 79 -9.96 -7.98 0.74
C GLN A 79 -10.51 -7.45 2.07
N GLY A 80 -11.28 -6.36 2.06
CA GLY A 80 -11.97 -5.86 3.26
C GLY A 80 -13.15 -6.73 3.73
N GLN A 81 -13.61 -7.69 2.94
CA GLN A 81 -14.67 -8.65 3.30
C GLN A 81 -14.15 -9.97 3.87
N GLY A 82 -12.82 -10.12 4.02
CA GLY A 82 -12.17 -11.34 4.52
C GLY A 82 -11.63 -11.26 5.95
N SER A 83 -11.99 -10.25 6.73
CA SER A 83 -11.61 -10.09 8.15
C SER A 83 -12.77 -10.32 9.10
#